data_AF-A0A524PVU3-F1
#
_entry.id   AF-A0A524PVU3-F1
#
_cell.length_a   1.000
_cell.length_b   1.000
_cell.length_c   1.000
_cell.angle_alpha   90.00
_cell.angle_beta   90.00
_cell.angle_gamma   90.00
#
_symmetry.space_group_name_H-M   'P 1'
#
loop_
_entity.id
_entity.type
_entity.pdbx_description
1 polymer ?
#
loop_
_entity_poly.entity_id
_entity_poly.type
_entity_poly.pdbx_seq_one_letter_code
_entity_poly.pdbx_strand_id
1 'polypeptide(L)'
;GVASGRCAFNNRGPVAATSCIGSEELFRFIDGNRAVAVLPLMNSLYQKQLSRIPRLTSIVDVKKIDASGDSVSIAESEYHLDGFDSKLNFSTAATHSREGKSIVTLRSSDEQGLSNILITHPGSHEKIRSMLGSARYVVTEYGSAALFGKTIRERAVALIDIAHPRHRQSLVAEAKEAGIMYPDQIYSVGHAMNYPRDLEKEKTFRGGLEALFRPIRASDEDMMRRLFYKISGNGVYMRYLTSVRTMPHSKMQTYVNIDYQSTLSLVGVIRKRGIEHIIAECRYAWGAGEETHEIAFIVDEEYQGRGIGMYMVDRIISVARERGIMKLTAYVLAENEKMSRVLEQAAVVPDVQINEYEKEYTFYLDDSLAARDSYNF
;
A
#
# COMPACT_ATOMS: atom_id res chain seq x y z
N GLY A 1 18.97 14.43 19.78
CA GLY A 1 19.93 13.73 18.90
C GLY A 1 19.37 13.28 17.55
N VAL A 2 18.06 13.04 17.41
CA VAL A 2 17.44 12.50 16.18
C VAL A 2 17.44 13.52 15.01
N ALA A 3 17.15 14.80 15.28
CA ALA A 3 17.26 15.87 14.30
C ALA A 3 18.66 16.50 14.36
N SER A 4 19.49 16.27 13.34
CA SER A 4 20.90 16.71 13.29
C SER A 4 21.20 17.76 12.22
N GLY A 5 20.20 18.24 11.47
CA GLY A 5 20.36 19.26 10.43
C GLY A 5 21.07 18.78 9.14
N ARG A 6 21.52 17.52 9.09
CA ARG A 6 22.22 16.92 7.93
C ARG A 6 21.38 16.80 6.65
N CYS A 7 20.08 17.01 6.74
CA CYS A 7 19.14 17.01 5.59
C CYS A 7 18.58 18.42 5.28
N ALA A 8 19.16 19.48 5.85
CA ALA A 8 18.75 20.87 5.55
C ALA A 8 19.17 21.30 4.12
N PHE A 9 18.74 22.48 3.70
CA PHE A 9 19.22 23.14 2.48
C PHE A 9 20.76 23.08 2.44
N ASN A 10 21.33 22.46 1.41
CA ASN A 10 22.78 22.20 1.23
C ASN A 10 23.42 21.11 2.12
N ASN A 11 22.65 20.15 2.66
CA ASN A 11 23.15 18.98 3.45
C ASN A 11 23.92 19.32 4.74
N ARG A 12 23.97 20.60 5.13
CA ARG A 12 24.56 21.11 6.36
C ARG A 12 23.82 22.40 6.72
N GLY A 13 23.05 22.39 7.81
CA GLY A 13 22.38 23.60 8.26
C GLY A 13 21.57 23.41 9.54
N PRO A 14 21.20 24.50 10.22
CA PRO A 14 20.29 24.45 11.35
C PRO A 14 18.91 23.94 10.93
N VAL A 15 18.12 23.48 11.90
CA VAL A 15 16.68 23.26 11.74
C VAL A 15 16.06 24.61 11.40
N ALA A 16 15.44 24.70 10.22
CA ALA A 16 14.83 25.93 9.73
C ALA A 16 13.33 25.95 9.99
N ALA A 17 12.81 27.05 10.52
CA ALA A 17 11.39 27.32 10.70
C ALA A 17 11.07 28.77 10.30
N THR A 18 9.80 29.09 10.05
CA THR A 18 9.36 30.46 9.75
C THR A 18 8.72 31.16 10.94
N SER A 19 8.11 30.36 11.81
CA SER A 19 7.52 30.77 13.08
C SER A 19 7.68 29.62 14.07
N CYS A 20 7.51 29.92 15.35
CA CYS A 20 7.54 28.93 16.43
C CYS A 20 6.35 29.19 17.36
N ILE A 21 5.62 28.12 17.68
CA ILE A 21 4.44 28.15 18.56
C ILE A 21 4.62 26.98 19.53
N GLY A 22 4.49 27.23 20.83
CA GLY A 22 4.65 26.19 21.84
C GLY A 22 4.76 26.74 23.26
N SER A 23 5.26 25.91 24.17
CA SER A 23 5.47 26.26 25.58
C SER A 23 6.67 27.18 25.78
N GLU A 24 6.78 27.75 26.98
CA GLU A 24 7.96 28.52 27.38
C GLU A 24 9.26 27.71 27.28
N GLU A 25 9.21 26.40 27.52
CA GLU A 25 10.35 25.49 27.36
C GLU A 25 10.88 25.49 25.92
N LEU A 26 9.99 25.48 24.91
CA LEU A 26 10.38 25.59 23.51
C LEU A 26 11.08 26.92 23.24
N PHE A 27 10.54 28.03 23.75
CA PHE A 27 11.14 29.34 23.56
C PHE A 27 12.52 29.43 24.22
N ARG A 28 12.68 28.92 25.45
CA ARG A 28 14.00 28.81 26.11
C ARG A 28 14.97 27.92 25.36
N PHE A 29 14.51 26.86 24.71
CA PHE A 29 15.36 25.98 23.88
C PHE A 29 15.86 26.66 22.59
N ILE A 30 15.05 27.54 21.99
CA ILE A 30 15.40 28.24 20.76
C ILE A 30 16.30 29.45 21.04
N ASP A 31 16.13 30.10 22.19
CA ASP A 31 16.91 31.28 22.57
C ASP A 31 18.42 31.00 22.55
N GLY A 32 19.16 31.79 21.76
CA GLY A 32 20.61 31.62 21.54
C GLY A 32 21.05 30.31 20.87
N ASN A 33 20.13 29.43 20.45
CA ASN A 33 20.47 28.10 19.95
C ASN A 33 20.81 28.10 18.45
N ARG A 34 22.10 28.01 18.13
CA ARG A 34 22.61 28.00 16.74
C ARG A 34 22.18 26.78 15.92
N ALA A 35 21.59 25.75 16.54
CA ALA A 35 21.04 24.61 15.83
C ALA A 35 19.66 24.89 15.21
N VAL A 36 19.02 26.03 15.55
CA VAL A 36 17.72 26.45 15.03
C VAL A 36 17.86 27.81 14.33
N ALA A 37 17.24 27.96 13.16
CA ALA A 37 17.17 29.22 12.44
C ALA A 37 15.71 29.56 12.13
N VAL A 38 15.25 30.69 12.65
CA VAL A 38 13.95 31.26 12.30
C VAL A 38 14.16 32.21 11.12
N LEU A 39 13.62 31.84 9.95
CA LEU A 39 13.82 32.52 8.68
C LEU A 39 12.56 33.27 8.24
N PRO A 40 12.68 34.40 7.52
CA PRO A 40 11.52 35.08 6.94
C PRO A 40 10.73 34.17 6.01
N LEU A 41 9.40 34.26 6.04
CA LEU A 41 8.48 33.43 5.24
C LEU A 41 8.85 33.43 3.75
N MET A 42 9.24 34.57 3.17
CA MET A 42 9.62 34.67 1.75
C MET A 42 10.76 33.71 1.33
N ASN A 43 11.68 33.38 2.25
CA ASN A 43 12.80 32.49 1.94
C ASN A 43 12.41 31.01 1.90
N SER A 44 11.32 30.61 2.57
CA SER A 44 10.84 29.22 2.59
C SER A 44 9.79 28.92 1.53
N LEU A 45 9.30 29.93 0.80
CA LEU A 45 8.14 29.79 -0.10
C LEU A 45 8.50 29.37 -1.53
N TYR A 46 9.77 29.34 -1.91
CA TYR A 46 10.14 28.86 -3.24
C TYR A 46 10.02 27.33 -3.27
N GLN A 47 8.89 26.81 -3.76
CA GLN A 47 8.68 25.37 -3.98
C GLN A 47 9.85 24.71 -4.72
N LYS A 48 10.45 25.43 -5.69
CA LYS A 48 11.64 25.02 -6.44
C LYS A 48 12.89 24.85 -5.57
N GLN A 49 13.00 25.62 -4.51
CA GLN A 49 14.07 25.50 -3.54
C GLN A 49 13.79 24.29 -2.63
N LEU A 50 12.60 24.20 -2.04
CA LEU A 50 12.22 23.10 -1.16
C LEU A 50 12.35 21.73 -1.84
N SER A 51 11.96 21.62 -3.12
CA SER A 51 12.06 20.36 -3.87
C SER A 51 13.50 19.88 -4.10
N ARG A 52 14.52 20.72 -3.87
CA ARG A 52 15.93 20.31 -3.92
C ARG A 52 16.38 19.55 -2.67
N ILE A 53 15.61 19.63 -1.57
CA ILE A 53 15.89 18.88 -0.35
C ILE A 53 15.57 17.40 -0.62
N PRO A 54 16.56 16.49 -0.58
CA PRO A 54 16.30 15.07 -0.82
C PRO A 54 15.53 14.47 0.36
N ARG A 55 14.62 13.55 0.07
CA ARG A 55 13.77 12.86 1.06
C ARG A 55 12.91 13.83 1.89
N LEU A 56 12.54 14.98 1.31
CA LEU A 56 11.63 15.92 1.95
C LEU A 56 10.29 15.23 2.24
N THR A 57 9.91 15.19 3.51
CA THR A 57 8.63 14.64 3.96
C THR A 57 7.76 15.78 4.46
N SER A 58 6.63 16.01 3.78
CA SER A 58 5.58 16.92 4.21
C SER A 58 4.49 16.12 4.92
N ILE A 59 4.07 16.59 6.09
CA ILE A 59 2.91 16.05 6.82
C ILE A 59 1.97 17.23 7.04
N VAL A 60 0.76 17.15 6.47
CA VAL A 60 -0.26 18.19 6.57
C VAL A 60 -1.54 17.61 7.14
N ASP A 61 -2.07 18.26 8.16
CA ASP A 61 -3.37 17.95 8.73
C ASP A 61 -4.49 18.63 7.93
N VAL A 62 -5.56 17.87 7.67
CA VAL A 62 -6.79 18.38 7.04
C VAL A 62 -8.00 17.94 7.87
N LYS A 63 -9.09 18.72 7.79
CA LYS A 63 -10.36 18.38 8.43
C LYS A 63 -11.09 17.31 7.64
N LYS A 64 -11.26 17.53 6.33
CA LYS A 64 -11.97 16.60 5.43
C LYS A 64 -11.24 16.46 4.10
N ILE A 65 -11.47 15.35 3.42
CA ILE A 65 -10.95 15.03 2.09
C ILE A 65 -12.01 14.32 1.26
N ASP A 66 -12.09 14.65 -0.02
CA ASP A 66 -12.99 13.97 -0.96
C ASP A 66 -12.39 12.69 -1.57
N ALA A 67 -13.20 11.95 -2.32
CA ALA A 67 -12.82 10.69 -2.94
C ALA A 67 -11.74 10.85 -4.03
N SER A 68 -11.60 12.06 -4.60
CA SER A 68 -10.50 12.37 -5.51
C SER A 68 -9.17 12.50 -4.78
N GLY A 69 -9.17 12.82 -3.49
CA GLY A 69 -7.98 13.12 -2.71
C GLY A 69 -7.35 14.47 -3.02
N ASP A 70 -7.99 15.27 -3.88
CA ASP A 70 -7.52 16.58 -4.28
C ASP A 70 -8.28 17.72 -3.60
N SER A 71 -9.54 17.50 -3.23
CA SER A 71 -10.34 18.50 -2.54
C SER A 71 -10.24 18.26 -1.04
N VAL A 72 -9.73 19.26 -0.30
CA VAL A 72 -9.58 19.17 1.16
C VAL A 72 -10.18 20.39 1.84
N SER A 73 -10.71 20.21 3.05
CA SER A 73 -11.00 21.34 3.94
C SER A 73 -9.94 21.40 5.04
N ILE A 74 -9.42 22.60 5.31
CA ILE A 74 -8.36 22.82 6.30
C ILE A 74 -8.95 23.53 7.52
N ALA A 75 -8.52 23.14 8.72
CA ALA A 75 -8.88 23.85 9.94
C ALA A 75 -8.32 25.28 9.91
N GLU A 76 -9.15 26.28 10.24
CA GLU A 76 -8.61 27.59 10.59
C GLU A 76 -7.76 27.47 11.86
N SER A 77 -6.56 28.04 11.83
CA SER A 77 -5.86 28.32 13.08
C SER A 77 -6.63 29.39 13.86
N GLU A 78 -6.71 29.27 15.19
CA GLU A 78 -7.32 30.30 16.07
C GLU A 78 -6.73 31.70 15.88
N TYR A 79 -5.56 31.80 15.24
CA TYR A 79 -4.81 33.03 15.03
C TYR A 79 -5.11 33.73 13.70
N HIS A 80 -5.94 33.16 12.82
CA HIS A 80 -6.26 33.72 11.49
C HIS A 80 -5.03 34.17 10.67
N LEU A 81 -3.86 33.54 10.88
CA LEU A 81 -2.59 33.87 10.21
C LEU A 81 -2.52 33.31 8.78
N ASP A 82 -3.56 32.62 8.32
CA ASP A 82 -3.61 31.82 7.09
C ASP A 82 -3.93 32.67 5.83
N GLY A 83 -3.32 33.85 5.71
CA GLY A 83 -3.42 34.69 4.50
C GLY A 83 -2.69 34.09 3.29
N PHE A 84 -1.77 33.15 3.52
CA PHE A 84 -1.03 32.42 2.48
C PHE A 84 -0.86 30.95 2.91
N ASP A 85 -1.44 30.03 2.14
CA ASP A 85 -1.60 28.61 2.48
C ASP A 85 -0.28 27.82 2.32
N SER A 86 0.72 28.22 3.12
CA SER A 86 2.08 27.68 3.09
C SER A 86 2.14 26.18 3.40
N LYS A 87 1.13 25.65 4.09
CA LYS A 87 0.98 24.21 4.38
C LYS A 87 1.03 23.37 3.11
N LEU A 88 0.34 23.79 2.05
CA LEU A 88 0.25 23.02 0.80
C LEU A 88 1.53 23.12 -0.04
N ASN A 89 2.32 24.20 0.11
CA ASN A 89 3.58 24.35 -0.63
C ASN A 89 4.61 23.27 -0.29
N PHE A 90 4.65 22.82 0.97
CA PHE A 90 5.51 21.71 1.37
C PHE A 90 5.05 20.39 0.75
N SER A 91 3.74 20.17 0.64
CA SER A 91 3.17 18.97 -0.01
C SER A 91 3.53 18.93 -1.50
N THR A 92 3.39 20.06 -2.20
CA THR A 92 3.84 20.18 -3.60
C THR A 92 5.35 20.01 -3.73
N ALA A 93 6.15 20.63 -2.85
CA ALA A 93 7.61 20.51 -2.90
C ALA A 93 8.09 19.08 -2.61
N ALA A 94 7.51 18.41 -1.61
CA ALA A 94 7.81 17.02 -1.26
C ALA A 94 7.46 16.07 -2.40
N THR A 95 6.41 16.36 -3.16
CA THR A 95 6.05 15.61 -4.37
C THR A 95 7.16 15.68 -5.44
N HIS A 96 7.82 16.83 -5.58
CA HIS A 96 8.91 17.02 -6.55
C HIS A 96 10.31 16.68 -6.00
N SER A 97 10.44 16.47 -4.69
CA SER A 97 11.68 16.04 -4.05
C SER A 97 12.06 14.61 -4.45
N ARG A 98 13.36 14.38 -4.66
CA ARG A 98 13.90 13.03 -4.84
C ARG A 98 13.61 12.21 -3.58
N GLU A 99 12.91 11.09 -3.73
CA GLU A 99 12.44 10.23 -2.62
C GLU A 99 11.57 10.97 -1.59
N GLY A 100 10.96 12.10 -1.99
CA GLY A 100 10.09 12.87 -1.11
C GLY A 100 8.71 12.24 -0.90
N LYS A 101 8.11 12.53 0.25
CA LYS A 101 6.81 11.99 0.67
C LYS A 101 5.87 13.14 1.03
N SER A 102 4.68 13.16 0.45
CA SER A 102 3.61 14.09 0.81
C SER A 102 2.50 13.31 1.50
N ILE A 103 2.31 13.57 2.78
CA ILE A 103 1.42 12.84 3.67
C ILE A 103 0.34 13.79 4.16
N VAL A 104 -0.90 13.42 3.92
CA VAL A 104 -2.09 14.11 4.43
C VAL A 104 -2.64 13.27 5.57
N THR A 105 -2.92 13.90 6.71
CA THR A 105 -3.43 13.23 7.90
C THR A 105 -4.79 13.81 8.29
N LEU A 106 -5.73 12.95 8.66
CA LEU A 106 -7.02 13.35 9.18
C LEU A 106 -7.56 12.27 10.11
N ARG A 107 -8.43 12.64 11.06
CA ARG A 107 -9.27 11.64 11.75
C ARG A 107 -10.33 11.13 10.78
N SER A 108 -10.68 9.86 10.86
CA SER A 108 -11.69 9.26 9.99
C SER A 108 -13.10 9.80 10.24
N SER A 109 -13.38 10.25 11.47
CA SER A 109 -14.62 10.92 11.86
C SER A 109 -14.37 12.23 12.63
N ASP A 110 -15.33 13.15 12.56
CA ASP A 110 -15.36 14.36 13.38
C ASP A 110 -15.92 14.12 14.79
N GLU A 111 -16.02 15.19 15.60
CA GLU A 111 -16.51 15.15 16.98
C GLU A 111 -18.00 14.78 17.08
N GLN A 112 -18.77 14.98 16.01
CA GLN A 112 -20.19 14.61 15.90
C GLN A 112 -20.35 13.17 15.40
N GLY A 113 -19.25 12.51 15.06
CA GLY A 113 -19.23 11.15 14.54
C GLY A 113 -19.58 11.05 13.05
N LEU A 114 -19.52 12.14 12.30
CA LEU A 114 -19.67 12.15 10.84
C LEU A 114 -18.34 11.80 10.16
N SER A 115 -18.40 11.32 8.92
CA SER A 115 -17.20 10.96 8.15
C SER A 115 -16.43 12.20 7.71
N ASN A 116 -15.11 12.17 7.86
CA ASN A 116 -14.20 13.18 7.30
C ASN A 116 -13.66 12.77 5.92
N ILE A 117 -13.84 11.51 5.54
CA ILE A 117 -13.67 11.06 4.16
C ILE A 117 -15.02 11.18 3.48
N LEU A 118 -15.07 11.96 2.40
CA LEU A 118 -16.28 12.29 1.67
C LEU A 118 -16.19 11.73 0.26
N ILE A 119 -17.33 11.54 -0.41
CA ILE A 119 -17.33 11.33 -1.86
C ILE A 119 -17.21 12.66 -2.57
N THR A 120 -18.02 13.63 -2.18
CA THR A 120 -17.96 15.03 -2.65
C THR A 120 -18.19 15.97 -1.47
N HIS A 121 -17.60 17.18 -1.49
CA HIS A 121 -17.89 18.17 -0.45
C HIS A 121 -19.32 18.72 -0.57
N PRO A 122 -20.08 18.82 0.54
CA PRO A 122 -21.51 19.13 0.51
C PRO A 122 -21.88 20.61 0.25
N GLY A 123 -20.92 21.53 0.03
CA GLY A 123 -21.24 22.91 -0.38
C GLY A 123 -20.31 24.02 0.12
N SER A 124 -20.69 25.28 -0.18
CA SER A 124 -19.86 26.50 -0.20
C SER A 124 -19.38 27.06 1.15
N HIS A 125 -19.82 26.50 2.27
CA HIS A 125 -19.45 27.00 3.61
C HIS A 125 -18.12 26.44 4.12
N GLU A 126 -17.62 25.34 3.54
CA GLU A 126 -16.29 24.82 3.85
C GLU A 126 -15.24 25.56 3.01
N LYS A 127 -14.14 25.99 3.64
CA LYS A 127 -12.97 26.51 2.92
C LYS A 127 -12.25 25.36 2.24
N ILE A 128 -12.74 24.99 1.07
CA ILE A 128 -12.17 23.95 0.22
C ILE A 128 -10.87 24.48 -0.41
N ARG A 129 -9.85 23.63 -0.45
CA ARG A 129 -8.55 23.85 -1.08
C ARG A 129 -8.24 22.68 -1.99
N SER A 130 -7.51 22.95 -3.06
CA SER A 130 -7.00 21.90 -3.93
C SER A 130 -5.58 21.51 -3.51
N MET A 131 -5.33 20.21 -3.38
CA MET A 131 -3.99 19.64 -3.22
C MET A 131 -3.21 19.62 -4.54
N LEU A 132 -3.84 19.90 -5.69
CA LEU A 132 -3.20 19.89 -7.02
C LEU A 132 -2.43 18.59 -7.32
N GLY A 133 -2.98 17.43 -6.95
CA GLY A 133 -2.37 16.12 -7.14
C GLY A 133 -1.21 15.83 -6.18
N SER A 134 -0.94 16.69 -5.20
CA SER A 134 0.18 16.53 -4.27
C SER A 134 -0.11 15.59 -3.10
N ALA A 135 -1.37 15.19 -2.88
CA ALA A 135 -1.71 14.19 -1.87
C ALA A 135 -1.22 12.80 -2.33
N ARG A 136 -0.06 12.36 -1.83
CA ARG A 136 0.49 11.05 -2.18
C ARG A 136 0.02 9.95 -1.24
N TYR A 137 0.01 10.25 0.05
CA TYR A 137 -0.47 9.35 1.10
C TYR A 137 -1.52 10.06 1.94
N VAL A 138 -2.61 9.37 2.24
CA VAL A 138 -3.63 9.82 3.20
C VAL A 138 -3.62 8.84 4.36
N VAL A 139 -3.60 9.35 5.59
CA VAL A 139 -3.49 8.54 6.81
C VAL A 139 -4.59 8.90 7.78
N THR A 140 -5.28 7.88 8.26
CA THR A 140 -6.22 7.93 9.38
C THR A 140 -5.80 6.94 10.47
N GLU A 141 -6.53 6.91 11.57
CA GLU A 141 -6.42 5.86 12.60
C GLU A 141 -6.71 4.45 12.07
N TYR A 142 -7.36 4.31 10.91
CA TYR A 142 -7.60 3.04 10.22
C TYR A 142 -6.57 2.76 9.11
N GLY A 143 -5.43 3.46 9.10
CA GLY A 143 -4.27 3.14 8.25
C GLY A 143 -4.00 4.15 7.14
N SER A 144 -3.25 3.71 6.13
CA SER A 144 -2.76 4.58 5.06
C SER A 144 -3.20 4.14 3.66
N ALA A 145 -3.60 5.11 2.85
CA ALA A 145 -3.93 4.98 1.44
C ALA A 145 -2.93 5.76 0.57
N ALA A 146 -2.27 5.08 -0.38
CA ALA A 146 -1.47 5.74 -1.40
C ALA A 146 -2.37 6.13 -2.58
N LEU A 147 -2.34 7.39 -3.03
CA LEU A 147 -3.25 7.89 -4.09
C LEU A 147 -2.54 8.15 -5.43
N PHE A 148 -1.22 8.28 -5.42
CA PHE A 148 -0.45 8.64 -6.62
C PHE A 148 -0.46 7.50 -7.65
N GLY A 149 -0.80 7.84 -8.90
CA GLY A 149 -0.92 6.88 -10.00
C GLY A 149 -2.21 6.05 -10.03
N LYS A 150 -3.12 6.27 -9.06
CA LYS A 150 -4.47 5.71 -9.01
C LYS A 150 -5.48 6.64 -9.69
N THR A 151 -6.44 6.06 -10.40
CA THR A 151 -7.66 6.69 -10.91
C THR A 151 -8.56 7.17 -9.76
N ILE A 152 -9.50 8.07 -10.02
CA ILE A 152 -10.43 8.57 -8.99
C ILE A 152 -11.21 7.42 -8.35
N ARG A 153 -11.61 6.42 -9.12
CA ARG A 153 -12.25 5.20 -8.61
C ARG A 153 -11.35 4.43 -7.64
N GLU A 154 -10.11 4.15 -8.03
CA GLU A 154 -9.14 3.47 -7.17
C GLU A 154 -8.82 4.28 -5.89
N ARG A 155 -8.77 5.61 -6.00
CA ARG A 155 -8.61 6.51 -4.85
C ARG A 155 -9.81 6.45 -3.92
N ALA A 156 -11.03 6.45 -4.45
CA ALA A 156 -12.25 6.29 -3.68
C ALA A 156 -12.25 4.99 -2.88
N VAL A 157 -11.92 3.84 -3.52
CA VAL A 157 -11.81 2.55 -2.81
C VAL A 157 -10.74 2.62 -1.72
N ALA A 158 -9.55 3.15 -2.03
CA ALA A 158 -8.45 3.23 -1.07
C ALA A 158 -8.74 4.16 0.12
N LEU A 159 -9.45 5.26 -0.11
CA LEU A 159 -9.88 6.20 0.94
C LEU A 159 -10.98 5.59 1.81
N ILE A 160 -11.95 4.89 1.22
CA ILE A 160 -12.98 4.17 1.97
C ILE A 160 -12.37 3.06 2.83
N ASP A 161 -11.32 2.38 2.37
CA ASP A 161 -10.57 1.37 3.15
C ASP A 161 -9.96 1.92 4.45
N ILE A 162 -9.67 3.22 4.51
CA ILE A 162 -9.15 3.91 5.69
C ILE A 162 -10.21 4.81 6.35
N ALA A 163 -11.46 4.77 5.91
CA ALA A 163 -12.57 5.45 6.59
C ALA A 163 -13.02 4.64 7.82
N HIS A 164 -13.74 5.31 8.72
CA HIS A 164 -14.36 4.65 9.87
C HIS A 164 -15.31 3.54 9.38
N PRO A 165 -15.25 2.30 9.90
CA PRO A 165 -16.03 1.17 9.39
C PRO A 165 -17.53 1.44 9.23
N ARG A 166 -18.13 2.13 10.21
CA ARG A 166 -19.55 2.52 10.20
C ARG A 166 -19.99 3.35 8.98
N HIS A 167 -19.06 4.06 8.32
CA HIS A 167 -19.37 4.92 7.17
C HIS A 167 -19.02 4.28 5.83
N ARG A 168 -18.29 3.16 5.81
CA ARG A 168 -17.80 2.58 4.55
C ARG A 168 -18.93 2.17 3.62
N GLN A 169 -19.99 1.58 4.17
CA GLN A 169 -21.14 1.15 3.37
C GLN A 169 -21.86 2.34 2.71
N SER A 170 -22.08 3.43 3.45
CA SER A 170 -22.73 4.63 2.91
C SER A 170 -21.84 5.34 1.88
N LEU A 171 -20.52 5.41 2.13
CA LEU A 171 -19.57 5.99 1.17
C LEU A 171 -19.51 5.19 -0.13
N VAL A 172 -19.56 3.86 -0.07
CA VAL A 172 -19.63 3.04 -1.30
C VAL A 172 -20.91 3.31 -2.06
N ALA A 173 -22.05 3.39 -1.37
CA ALA A 173 -23.33 3.69 -2.00
C ALA A 173 -23.31 5.07 -2.68
N GLU A 174 -22.84 6.10 -1.97
CA GLU A 174 -22.70 7.46 -2.48
C GLU A 174 -21.71 7.53 -3.67
N ALA A 175 -20.60 6.78 -3.62
CA ALA A 175 -19.63 6.73 -4.71
C ALA A 175 -20.20 6.09 -5.98
N LYS A 176 -21.06 5.08 -5.83
CA LYS A 176 -21.77 4.44 -6.94
C LYS A 176 -22.82 5.38 -7.53
N GLU A 177 -23.59 6.05 -6.68
CA GLU A 177 -24.60 7.03 -7.10
C GLU A 177 -23.97 8.22 -7.84
N ALA A 178 -22.83 8.70 -7.36
CA ALA A 178 -22.05 9.76 -7.99
C ALA A 178 -21.32 9.33 -9.28
N GLY A 179 -21.40 8.05 -9.67
CA GLY A 179 -20.71 7.51 -10.85
C GLY A 179 -19.18 7.44 -10.73
N ILE A 180 -18.63 7.58 -9.52
CA ILE A 180 -17.19 7.44 -9.25
C ILE A 180 -16.80 5.96 -9.22
N MET A 181 -17.67 5.10 -8.66
CA MET A 181 -17.53 3.66 -8.69
C MET A 181 -18.51 3.04 -9.68
N TYR A 182 -18.13 1.87 -10.22
CA TYR A 182 -19.05 1.11 -11.03
C TYR A 182 -20.25 0.62 -10.21
N PRO A 183 -21.46 0.53 -10.79
CA PRO A 183 -22.63 -0.02 -10.10
C PRO A 183 -22.38 -1.42 -9.52
N ASP A 184 -21.65 -2.25 -10.26
CA ASP A 184 -21.26 -3.61 -9.90
C ASP A 184 -19.97 -3.67 -9.05
N GLN A 185 -19.43 -2.53 -8.59
CA GLN A 185 -18.21 -2.52 -7.79
C GLN A 185 -18.41 -3.35 -6.50
N ILE A 186 -17.61 -4.40 -6.32
CA ILE A 186 -17.61 -5.25 -5.11
C ILE A 186 -16.78 -4.54 -4.04
N TYR A 187 -17.39 -4.40 -2.86
CA TYR A 187 -16.73 -3.92 -1.65
C TYR A 187 -17.37 -4.59 -0.43
N SER A 188 -16.58 -5.35 0.33
CA SER A 188 -17.02 -5.95 1.58
C SER A 188 -16.41 -5.22 2.77
N VAL A 189 -17.25 -4.56 3.57
CA VAL A 189 -16.82 -3.87 4.79
C VAL A 189 -16.14 -4.85 5.75
N GLY A 190 -16.73 -6.04 5.94
CA GLY A 190 -16.17 -7.07 6.81
C GLY A 190 -14.78 -7.51 6.38
N HIS A 191 -14.58 -7.75 5.08
CA HIS A 191 -13.26 -8.09 4.54
C HIS A 191 -12.28 -6.95 4.79
N ALA A 192 -12.64 -5.71 4.45
CA ALA A 192 -11.77 -4.55 4.60
C ALA A 192 -11.39 -4.25 6.07
N MET A 193 -12.22 -4.61 7.05
CA MET A 193 -11.86 -4.51 8.47
C MET A 193 -10.86 -5.59 8.92
N ASN A 194 -10.93 -6.79 8.31
CA ASN A 194 -10.09 -7.94 8.65
C ASN A 194 -8.70 -7.90 7.99
N TYR A 195 -8.30 -6.76 7.41
CA TYR A 195 -7.01 -6.61 6.74
C TYR A 195 -5.84 -6.84 7.73
N PRO A 196 -5.01 -7.89 7.54
CA PRO A 196 -4.00 -8.29 8.52
C PRO A 196 -2.70 -7.49 8.34
N ARG A 197 -2.62 -6.34 9.03
CA ARG A 197 -1.49 -5.38 8.94
C ARG A 197 -0.16 -5.94 9.44
N ASP A 198 -0.21 -6.88 10.36
CA ASP A 198 0.95 -7.59 10.91
C ASP A 198 1.71 -8.40 9.85
N LEU A 199 1.06 -8.72 8.72
CA LEU A 199 1.71 -9.40 7.60
C LEU A 199 2.51 -8.46 6.70
N GLU A 200 2.40 -7.13 6.85
CA GLU A 200 3.15 -6.16 6.06
C GLU A 200 4.65 -6.20 6.40
N LYS A 201 5.50 -6.38 5.39
CA LYS A 201 6.96 -6.51 5.57
C LYS A 201 7.72 -5.93 4.40
N GLU A 202 8.66 -5.02 4.67
CA GLU A 202 9.66 -4.60 3.68
C GLU A 202 10.80 -5.63 3.61
N LYS A 203 11.25 -5.94 2.39
CA LYS A 203 12.39 -6.84 2.16
C LYS A 203 13.24 -6.31 1.01
N THR A 204 14.55 -6.34 1.21
CA THR A 204 15.55 -6.05 0.18
C THR A 204 16.07 -7.35 -0.42
N PHE A 205 16.13 -7.41 -1.75
CA PHE A 205 16.65 -8.53 -2.53
C PHE A 205 17.94 -8.14 -3.26
N ARG A 206 18.53 -9.14 -3.95
CA ARG A 206 19.72 -8.97 -4.80
C ARG A 206 19.58 -7.76 -5.73
N GLY A 207 20.65 -6.98 -5.82
CA GLY A 207 20.70 -5.74 -6.62
C GLY A 207 20.04 -4.53 -5.95
N GLY A 208 19.79 -4.57 -4.64
CA GLY A 208 19.21 -3.45 -3.89
C GLY A 208 17.72 -3.24 -4.17
N LEU A 209 17.03 -4.24 -4.70
CA LEU A 209 15.60 -4.17 -4.97
C LEU A 209 14.84 -4.21 -3.64
N GLU A 210 14.25 -3.08 -3.26
CA GLU A 210 13.35 -2.97 -2.11
C GLU A 210 11.90 -3.21 -2.55
N ALA A 211 11.20 -4.11 -1.88
CA ALA A 211 9.78 -4.38 -2.09
C ALA A 211 9.04 -4.46 -0.75
N LEU A 212 7.82 -3.91 -0.74
CA LEU A 212 6.86 -4.08 0.35
C LEU A 212 5.98 -5.29 0.02
N PHE A 213 5.95 -6.27 0.92
CA PHE A 213 5.00 -7.38 0.86
C PHE A 213 3.87 -7.10 1.81
N ARG A 214 2.64 -7.28 1.33
CA ARG A 214 1.43 -7.07 2.13
C ARG A 214 0.27 -7.91 1.59
N PRO A 215 -0.78 -8.16 2.38
CA PRO A 215 -2.02 -8.70 1.85
C PRO A 215 -2.57 -7.81 0.73
N ILE A 216 -3.18 -8.43 -0.27
CA ILE A 216 -3.89 -7.73 -1.35
C ILE A 216 -5.05 -6.90 -0.78
N ARG A 217 -5.45 -5.82 -1.45
CA ARG A 217 -6.56 -4.94 -1.07
C ARG A 217 -7.56 -4.84 -2.21
N ALA A 218 -8.81 -4.47 -1.91
CA ALA A 218 -9.83 -4.22 -2.94
C ALA A 218 -9.39 -3.15 -3.96
N SER A 219 -8.63 -2.14 -3.50
CA SER A 219 -8.06 -1.09 -4.35
C SER A 219 -6.95 -1.56 -5.31
N ASP A 220 -6.52 -2.82 -5.24
CA ASP A 220 -5.41 -3.35 -6.07
C ASP A 220 -5.85 -3.90 -7.42
N GLU A 221 -7.15 -3.89 -7.71
CA GLU A 221 -7.73 -4.45 -8.92
C GLU A 221 -6.96 -4.06 -10.18
N ASP A 222 -6.71 -2.77 -10.40
CA ASP A 222 -6.02 -2.28 -11.60
C ASP A 222 -4.52 -2.61 -11.58
N MET A 223 -3.85 -2.58 -10.43
CA MET A 223 -2.44 -3.00 -10.34
C MET A 223 -2.27 -4.49 -10.64
N MET A 224 -3.20 -5.33 -10.16
CA MET A 224 -3.23 -6.75 -10.49
C MET A 224 -3.56 -7.00 -11.96
N ARG A 225 -4.48 -6.24 -12.56
CA ARG A 225 -4.75 -6.30 -14.01
C ARG A 225 -3.52 -5.91 -14.81
N ARG A 226 -2.81 -4.85 -14.41
CA ARG A 226 -1.55 -4.45 -15.05
C ARG A 226 -0.50 -5.55 -14.97
N LEU A 227 -0.36 -6.23 -13.83
CA LEU A 227 0.51 -7.40 -13.70
C LEU A 227 0.08 -8.52 -14.64
N PHE A 228 -1.21 -8.88 -14.65
CA PHE A 228 -1.76 -9.92 -15.53
C PHE A 228 -1.46 -9.65 -17.01
N TYR A 229 -1.68 -8.42 -17.49
CA TYR A 229 -1.43 -8.07 -18.90
C TYR A 229 0.05 -7.84 -19.23
N LYS A 230 0.91 -7.69 -18.23
CA LYS A 230 2.36 -7.56 -18.44
C LYS A 230 3.03 -8.91 -18.65
N ILE A 231 2.51 -9.97 -18.05
CA ILE A 231 3.13 -11.29 -18.06
C ILE A 231 2.89 -11.98 -19.40
N SER A 232 3.88 -12.77 -19.85
CA SER A 232 3.77 -13.51 -21.10
C SER A 232 2.59 -14.49 -21.08
N GLY A 233 2.07 -14.84 -22.26
CA GLY A 233 1.04 -15.87 -22.38
C GLY A 233 1.47 -17.20 -21.74
N ASN A 234 2.77 -17.52 -21.80
CA ASN A 234 3.34 -18.67 -21.10
C ASN A 234 3.25 -18.52 -19.58
N GLY A 235 3.62 -17.38 -19.01
CA GLY A 235 3.50 -17.14 -17.56
C GLY A 235 2.05 -17.20 -17.06
N VAL A 236 1.09 -16.72 -17.86
CA VAL A 236 -0.35 -16.86 -17.57
C VAL A 236 -0.77 -18.34 -17.64
N TYR A 237 -0.37 -19.06 -18.68
CA TYR A 237 -0.66 -20.48 -18.81
C TYR A 237 -0.11 -21.29 -17.62
N MET A 238 1.13 -21.02 -17.24
CA MET A 238 1.79 -21.63 -16.08
C MET A 238 1.11 -21.29 -14.73
N ARG A 239 0.43 -20.14 -14.65
CA ARG A 239 -0.26 -19.68 -13.42
C ARG A 239 -1.65 -20.28 -13.25
N TYR A 240 -2.38 -20.44 -14.35
CA TYR A 240 -3.80 -20.80 -14.35
C TYR A 240 -4.07 -22.20 -14.92
N LEU A 241 -3.02 -22.91 -15.36
CA LEU A 241 -3.08 -24.20 -16.07
C LEU A 241 -3.98 -24.15 -17.31
N THR A 242 -4.28 -22.94 -17.79
CA THR A 242 -5.16 -22.69 -18.93
C THR A 242 -4.83 -21.34 -19.57
N SER A 243 -5.18 -21.22 -20.85
CA SER A 243 -4.93 -20.01 -21.64
C SER A 243 -5.98 -18.92 -21.35
N VAL A 244 -5.86 -18.25 -20.20
CA VAL A 244 -6.68 -17.08 -19.88
C VAL A 244 -6.19 -15.88 -20.69
N ARG A 245 -7.00 -15.36 -21.62
CA ARG A 245 -6.61 -14.21 -22.47
C ARG A 245 -7.02 -12.85 -21.92
N THR A 246 -8.10 -12.80 -21.16
CA THR A 246 -8.69 -11.55 -20.69
C THR A 246 -8.96 -11.62 -19.19
N MET A 247 -8.80 -10.46 -18.54
CA MET A 247 -9.09 -10.29 -17.12
C MET A 247 -10.05 -9.11 -16.96
N PRO A 248 -11.37 -9.34 -17.16
CA PRO A 248 -12.37 -8.29 -17.03
C PRO A 248 -12.49 -7.80 -15.59
N HIS A 249 -13.02 -6.58 -15.43
CA HIS A 249 -13.29 -5.94 -14.14
C HIS A 249 -14.01 -6.89 -13.18
N SER A 250 -15.15 -7.47 -13.60
CA SER A 250 -15.96 -8.39 -12.80
C SER A 250 -15.17 -9.57 -12.23
N LYS A 251 -14.27 -10.18 -13.01
CA LYS A 251 -13.44 -11.30 -12.56
C LYS A 251 -12.34 -10.86 -11.60
N MET A 252 -11.66 -9.76 -11.90
CA MET A 252 -10.57 -9.27 -11.03
C MET A 252 -11.11 -8.76 -9.69
N GLN A 253 -12.27 -8.11 -9.67
CA GLN A 253 -12.85 -7.64 -8.42
C GLN A 253 -13.11 -8.76 -7.43
N THR A 254 -13.72 -9.86 -7.86
CA THR A 254 -13.90 -11.04 -7.01
C THR A 254 -12.55 -11.60 -6.55
N TYR A 255 -11.54 -11.57 -7.43
CA TYR A 255 -10.20 -12.06 -7.13
C TYR A 255 -9.49 -11.28 -6.01
N VAL A 256 -9.63 -9.96 -5.96
CA VAL A 256 -8.98 -9.08 -4.98
C VAL A 256 -9.79 -8.85 -3.70
N ASN A 257 -11.10 -9.09 -3.73
CA ASN A 257 -11.99 -8.95 -2.57
C ASN A 257 -12.06 -10.26 -1.76
N ILE A 258 -11.03 -10.51 -0.94
CA ILE A 258 -10.90 -11.74 -0.13
C ILE A 258 -11.17 -11.49 1.36
N ASP A 259 -11.55 -12.53 2.10
CA ASP A 259 -11.88 -12.46 3.54
C ASP A 259 -10.68 -12.46 4.49
N TYR A 260 -9.47 -12.74 3.97
CA TYR A 260 -8.22 -12.91 4.71
C TYR A 260 -8.20 -14.04 5.75
N GLN A 261 -9.24 -14.86 5.82
CA GLN A 261 -9.39 -16.01 6.72
C GLN A 261 -9.25 -17.33 5.95
N SER A 262 -10.21 -17.63 5.06
CA SER A 262 -10.21 -18.82 4.20
C SER A 262 -9.25 -18.68 3.03
N THR A 263 -9.01 -17.43 2.65
CA THR A 263 -8.21 -17.06 1.48
C THR A 263 -7.25 -15.95 1.87
N LEU A 264 -5.96 -16.14 1.61
CA LEU A 264 -4.94 -15.12 1.76
C LEU A 264 -4.20 -14.96 0.44
N SER A 265 -4.04 -13.72 -0.02
CA SER A 265 -3.18 -13.37 -1.15
C SER A 265 -2.22 -12.27 -0.70
N LEU A 266 -0.93 -12.53 -0.79
CA LEU A 266 0.15 -11.57 -0.55
C LEU A 266 0.65 -11.03 -1.88
N VAL A 267 0.89 -9.73 -1.94
CA VAL A 267 1.44 -9.04 -3.11
C VAL A 267 2.79 -8.41 -2.79
N GLY A 268 3.74 -8.51 -3.71
CA GLY A 268 5.00 -7.78 -3.67
C GLY A 268 4.86 -6.47 -4.43
N VAL A 269 5.06 -5.34 -3.76
CA VAL A 269 4.85 -3.99 -4.28
C VAL A 269 6.16 -3.21 -4.31
N ILE A 270 6.48 -2.62 -5.45
CA ILE A 270 7.60 -1.68 -5.58
C ILE A 270 7.09 -0.28 -5.93
N ARG A 271 7.95 0.73 -5.74
CA ARG A 271 7.66 2.10 -6.17
C ARG A 271 8.54 2.48 -7.36
N LYS A 272 7.92 2.73 -8.51
CA LYS A 272 8.60 3.25 -9.71
C LYS A 272 8.10 4.66 -9.98
N ARG A 273 9.01 5.65 -9.94
CA ARG A 273 8.67 7.08 -10.13
C ARG A 273 7.53 7.55 -9.19
N GLY A 274 7.49 7.03 -7.96
CA GLY A 274 6.47 7.34 -6.96
C GLY A 274 5.16 6.57 -7.08
N ILE A 275 4.96 5.79 -8.16
CA ILE A 275 3.76 4.98 -8.38
C ILE A 275 4.01 3.57 -7.85
N GLU A 276 3.02 3.02 -7.16
CA GLU A 276 3.06 1.63 -6.69
C GLU A 276 2.76 0.66 -7.83
N HIS A 277 3.53 -0.42 -7.89
CA HIS A 277 3.37 -1.50 -8.86
C HIS A 277 3.43 -2.84 -8.14
N ILE A 278 2.42 -3.69 -8.33
CA ILE A 278 2.50 -5.08 -7.93
C ILE A 278 3.38 -5.82 -8.95
N ILE A 279 4.44 -6.47 -8.47
CA ILE A 279 5.39 -7.25 -9.26
C ILE A 279 5.31 -8.74 -8.98
N ALA A 280 4.59 -9.14 -7.93
CA ALA A 280 4.39 -10.53 -7.59
C ALA A 280 3.11 -10.70 -6.77
N GLU A 281 2.49 -11.87 -6.88
CA GLU A 281 1.36 -12.29 -6.06
C GLU A 281 1.55 -13.77 -5.68
N CYS A 282 1.19 -14.13 -4.44
CA CYS A 282 1.18 -15.50 -3.96
C CYS A 282 0.00 -15.66 -3.02
N ARG A 283 -0.85 -16.65 -3.28
CA ARG A 283 -2.07 -16.89 -2.52
C ARG A 283 -2.23 -18.33 -2.13
N TYR A 284 -3.00 -18.56 -1.07
CA TYR A 284 -3.73 -19.80 -0.90
C TYR A 284 -5.24 -19.55 -0.85
N ALA A 285 -6.03 -20.52 -1.32
CA ALA A 285 -7.48 -20.51 -1.24
C ALA A 285 -8.02 -21.94 -1.12
N TRP A 286 -9.19 -22.12 -0.52
CA TRP A 286 -9.81 -23.44 -0.41
C TRP A 286 -10.19 -24.02 -1.78
N GLY A 287 -9.61 -25.18 -2.12
CA GLY A 287 -9.94 -25.97 -3.31
C GLY A 287 -11.03 -26.99 -2.97
N ALA A 288 -12.23 -26.78 -3.49
CA ALA A 288 -13.39 -27.64 -3.19
C ALA A 288 -13.23 -29.11 -3.65
N GLY A 289 -12.32 -29.40 -4.57
CA GLY A 289 -12.10 -30.76 -5.10
C GLY A 289 -11.23 -31.68 -4.24
N GLU A 290 -10.30 -31.10 -3.46
CA GLU A 290 -9.25 -31.87 -2.77
C GLU A 290 -9.21 -31.64 -1.24
N GLU A 291 -10.23 -30.94 -0.73
CA GLU A 291 -10.39 -30.58 0.68
C GLU A 291 -9.08 -29.99 1.27
N THR A 292 -8.45 -29.10 0.51
CA THR A 292 -7.14 -28.51 0.82
C THR A 292 -7.07 -27.06 0.35
N HIS A 293 -6.08 -26.30 0.84
CA HIS A 293 -5.82 -24.97 0.31
C HIS A 293 -4.74 -25.02 -0.78
N GLU A 294 -5.08 -24.52 -1.96
CA GLU A 294 -4.18 -24.51 -3.12
C GLU A 294 -3.32 -23.24 -3.13
N ILE A 295 -2.00 -23.39 -3.19
CA ILE A 295 -1.02 -22.33 -3.38
C ILE A 295 -0.91 -22.02 -4.86
N ALA A 296 -0.98 -20.74 -5.16
CA ALA A 296 -0.92 -20.26 -6.52
C ALA A 296 -0.22 -18.90 -6.53
N PHE A 297 0.76 -18.70 -7.41
CA PHE A 297 1.64 -17.52 -7.34
C PHE A 297 2.18 -17.13 -8.70
N ILE A 298 2.58 -15.87 -8.83
CA ILE A 298 3.07 -15.28 -10.06
C ILE A 298 4.10 -14.21 -9.73
N VAL A 299 5.18 -14.15 -10.51
CA VAL A 299 6.23 -13.12 -10.39
C VAL A 299 6.49 -12.56 -11.78
N ASP A 300 6.42 -11.24 -11.89
CA ASP A 300 6.80 -10.47 -13.07
C ASP A 300 8.20 -10.88 -13.54
N GLU A 301 8.31 -11.24 -14.83
CA GLU A 301 9.51 -11.81 -15.43
C GLU A 301 10.75 -10.92 -15.25
N GLU A 302 10.58 -9.59 -15.23
CA GLU A 302 11.66 -8.61 -14.98
C GLU A 302 12.31 -8.76 -13.58
N TYR A 303 11.57 -9.36 -12.63
CA TYR A 303 11.96 -9.50 -11.23
C TYR A 303 12.23 -10.95 -10.81
N GLN A 304 12.13 -11.91 -11.75
CA GLN A 304 12.48 -13.31 -11.51
C GLN A 304 13.98 -13.50 -11.24
N GLY A 305 14.34 -14.64 -10.63
CA GLY A 305 15.74 -14.97 -10.30
C GLY A 305 16.34 -14.17 -9.13
N ARG A 306 15.54 -13.33 -8.46
CA ARG A 306 15.97 -12.51 -7.30
C ARG A 306 15.62 -13.09 -5.93
N GLY A 307 14.94 -14.23 -5.89
CA GLY A 307 14.47 -14.87 -4.66
C GLY A 307 13.05 -14.47 -4.19
N ILE A 308 12.32 -13.67 -4.98
CA ILE A 308 10.96 -13.19 -4.63
C ILE A 308 9.98 -14.35 -4.47
N GLY A 309 9.94 -15.29 -5.42
CA GLY A 309 9.02 -16.44 -5.38
C GLY A 309 9.21 -17.29 -4.13
N MET A 310 10.47 -17.63 -3.82
CA MET A 310 10.83 -18.37 -2.60
C MET A 310 10.33 -17.67 -1.34
N TYR A 311 10.69 -16.39 -1.19
CA TYR A 311 10.28 -15.59 -0.04
C TYR A 311 8.76 -15.56 0.13
N MET A 312 7.99 -15.47 -0.95
CA MET A 312 6.53 -15.43 -0.89
C MET A 312 5.93 -16.79 -0.53
N VAL A 313 6.46 -17.88 -1.08
CA VAL A 313 6.03 -19.26 -0.74
C VAL A 313 6.30 -19.53 0.74
N ASP A 314 7.51 -19.24 1.22
CA ASP A 314 7.86 -19.40 2.65
C ASP A 314 6.95 -18.55 3.54
N ARG A 315 6.63 -17.32 3.13
CA ARG A 315 5.75 -16.43 3.88
C ARG A 315 4.32 -16.97 3.95
N ILE A 316 3.79 -17.47 2.83
CA ILE A 316 2.45 -18.07 2.78
C ILE A 316 2.39 -19.34 3.64
N ILE A 317 3.40 -20.21 3.56
CA ILE A 317 3.51 -21.42 4.37
C ILE A 317 3.55 -21.08 5.87
N SER A 318 4.39 -20.11 6.27
CA SER A 318 4.47 -19.63 7.66
C SER A 318 3.10 -19.18 8.17
N VAL A 319 2.41 -18.34 7.40
CA VAL A 319 1.11 -17.81 7.80
C VAL A 319 0.03 -18.92 7.84
N ALA A 320 0.07 -19.87 6.91
CA ALA A 320 -0.84 -21.01 6.92
C ALA A 320 -0.63 -21.88 8.18
N ARG A 321 0.62 -22.16 8.55
CA ARG A 321 0.97 -22.88 9.78
C ARG A 321 0.48 -22.13 11.02
N GLU A 322 0.75 -20.83 11.11
CA GLU A 322 0.28 -19.98 12.22
C GLU A 322 -1.25 -19.98 12.38
N ARG A 323 -1.99 -20.24 11.29
CA ARG A 323 -3.45 -20.34 11.26
C ARG A 323 -3.98 -21.76 11.47
N GLY A 324 -3.12 -22.73 11.74
CA GLY A 324 -3.50 -24.12 11.95
C GLY A 324 -3.98 -24.84 10.68
N ILE A 325 -3.60 -24.37 9.49
CA ILE A 325 -3.84 -25.11 8.25
C ILE A 325 -2.90 -26.31 8.22
N MET A 326 -3.45 -27.51 8.08
CA MET A 326 -2.69 -28.77 8.18
C MET A 326 -1.89 -29.11 6.93
N LYS A 327 -2.42 -28.77 5.74
CA LYS A 327 -1.78 -29.03 4.45
C LYS A 327 -2.07 -27.93 3.43
N LEU A 328 -1.11 -27.70 2.53
CA LEU A 328 -1.27 -26.89 1.34
C LEU A 328 -0.86 -27.71 0.11
N THR A 329 -1.54 -27.54 -1.02
CA THR A 329 -1.16 -28.17 -2.30
C THR A 329 -0.78 -27.13 -3.33
N ALA A 330 0.05 -27.48 -4.31
CA ALA A 330 0.34 -26.64 -5.47
C ALA A 330 0.46 -27.49 -6.73
N TYR A 331 -0.23 -27.11 -7.79
CA TYR A 331 -0.14 -27.78 -9.09
C TYR A 331 0.73 -26.97 -10.02
N VAL A 332 1.68 -27.65 -10.65
CA VAL A 332 2.68 -27.02 -11.50
C VAL A 332 2.80 -27.86 -12.76
N LEU A 333 2.67 -27.26 -13.95
CA LEU A 333 2.93 -27.98 -15.21
C LEU A 333 4.32 -28.63 -15.17
N ALA A 334 4.42 -29.86 -15.66
CA ALA A 334 5.64 -30.67 -15.57
C ALA A 334 6.87 -29.95 -16.16
N GLU A 335 6.67 -29.14 -17.20
CA GLU A 335 7.69 -28.35 -17.89
C GLU A 335 8.18 -27.11 -17.10
N ASN A 336 7.49 -26.71 -16.03
CA ASN A 336 7.81 -25.52 -15.25
C ASN A 336 8.90 -25.79 -14.20
N GLU A 337 10.10 -26.10 -14.70
CA GLU A 337 11.29 -26.37 -13.89
C GLU A 337 11.73 -25.19 -13.02
N LYS A 338 11.36 -23.96 -13.41
CA LYS A 338 11.61 -22.78 -12.57
C LYS A 338 10.75 -22.80 -11.32
N MET A 339 9.47 -23.14 -11.46
CA MET A 339 8.56 -23.22 -10.33
C MET A 339 8.82 -24.44 -9.45
N SER A 340 9.11 -25.59 -10.06
CA SER A 340 9.52 -26.80 -9.34
C SER A 340 10.65 -26.49 -8.35
N ARG A 341 11.69 -25.79 -8.81
CA ARG A 341 12.80 -25.33 -7.96
C ARG A 341 12.39 -24.39 -6.83
N VAL A 342 11.37 -23.54 -7.02
CA VAL A 342 10.89 -22.65 -5.94
C VAL A 342 10.21 -23.46 -4.83
N LEU A 343 9.35 -24.42 -5.20
CA LEU A 343 8.64 -25.25 -4.21
C LEU A 343 9.57 -26.22 -3.48
N GLU A 344 10.48 -26.88 -4.20
CA GLU A 344 11.43 -27.83 -3.63
C GLU A 344 12.45 -27.16 -2.68
N GLN A 345 12.70 -25.86 -2.85
CA GLN A 345 13.61 -25.07 -2.02
C GLN A 345 12.92 -24.34 -0.85
N ALA A 346 11.59 -24.43 -0.74
CA ALA A 346 10.85 -23.85 0.36
C ALA A 346 11.32 -24.38 1.74
N ALA A 347 11.00 -23.63 2.79
CA ALA A 347 11.36 -23.95 4.17
C ALA A 347 10.76 -25.27 4.68
N VAL A 348 9.61 -25.67 4.12
CA VAL A 348 8.96 -26.96 4.36
C VAL A 348 9.16 -27.82 3.12
N VAL A 349 9.65 -29.06 3.32
CA VAL A 349 9.86 -29.99 2.21
C VAL A 349 8.51 -30.55 1.75
N PRO A 350 8.13 -30.36 0.48
CA PRO A 350 6.88 -30.93 -0.03
C PRO A 350 7.04 -32.41 -0.35
N ASP A 351 5.94 -33.16 -0.22
CA ASP A 351 5.76 -34.41 -0.96
C ASP A 351 5.41 -34.09 -2.41
N VAL A 352 5.92 -34.88 -3.36
CA VAL A 352 5.80 -34.58 -4.79
C VAL A 352 5.22 -35.77 -5.53
N GLN A 353 4.05 -35.58 -6.12
CA GLN A 353 3.43 -36.53 -7.03
C GLN A 353 3.54 -36.01 -8.47
N ILE A 354 3.94 -36.87 -9.39
CA ILE A 354 4.21 -36.50 -10.77
C ILE A 354 3.31 -37.33 -11.69
N ASN A 355 2.53 -36.64 -12.52
CA ASN A 355 1.82 -37.24 -13.64
C ASN A 355 2.41 -36.75 -14.98
N GLU A 356 1.84 -37.18 -16.11
CA GLU A 356 2.39 -36.86 -17.44
C GLU A 356 2.41 -35.35 -17.75
N TYR A 357 1.51 -34.56 -17.16
CA TYR A 357 1.32 -33.15 -17.52
C TYR A 357 1.64 -32.18 -16.37
N GLU A 358 1.55 -32.63 -15.13
CA GLU A 358 1.57 -31.81 -13.91
C GLU A 358 2.33 -32.50 -12.77
N LYS A 359 2.94 -31.68 -11.92
CA LYS A 359 3.56 -32.03 -10.65
C LYS A 359 2.70 -31.42 -9.54
N GLU A 360 2.22 -32.25 -8.64
CA GLU A 360 1.53 -31.84 -7.43
C GLU A 360 2.52 -31.81 -6.26
N TYR A 361 2.58 -30.69 -5.56
CA TYR A 361 3.41 -30.51 -4.38
C TYR A 361 2.51 -30.36 -3.15
N THR A 362 2.64 -31.27 -2.19
CA THR A 362 1.89 -31.23 -0.93
C THR A 362 2.81 -30.84 0.22
N PHE A 363 2.53 -29.71 0.85
CA PHE A 363 3.20 -29.24 2.06
C PHE A 363 2.39 -29.63 3.29
N TYR A 364 2.92 -30.54 4.10
CA TYR A 364 2.37 -30.87 5.42
C TYR A 364 2.91 -29.89 6.46
N LEU A 365 2.01 -29.21 7.17
CA LEU A 365 2.37 -28.08 8.04
C LEU A 365 2.34 -28.39 9.54
N ASP A 366 1.99 -29.61 9.92
CA ASP A 366 2.02 -30.10 11.30
C ASP A 366 3.44 -30.07 11.88
N ASP A 367 3.57 -29.74 13.18
CA ASP A 367 4.84 -29.53 13.90
C ASP A 367 5.69 -30.81 14.00
N SER A 368 5.16 -31.95 13.58
CA SER A 368 5.82 -33.26 13.61
C SER A 368 6.70 -33.56 12.39
N LEU A 369 6.62 -32.78 11.29
CA LEU A 369 7.30 -33.09 10.03
C LEU A 369 8.13 -31.91 9.47
N ALA A 370 9.44 -31.99 9.71
CA ALA A 370 10.55 -31.43 8.93
C ALA A 370 10.46 -29.94 8.49
N ALA A 371 10.70 -29.01 9.42
CA ALA A 371 11.25 -27.71 9.07
C ALA A 371 12.71 -27.87 8.63
N ARG A 372 13.12 -27.27 7.51
CA ARG A 372 14.55 -27.04 7.25
C ARG A 372 15.03 -25.99 8.25
N ASP A 373 16.02 -26.30 9.08
CA ASP A 373 16.74 -25.29 9.86
C ASP A 373 17.23 -24.18 8.92
N SER A 374 16.57 -23.02 8.94
CA SER A 374 16.79 -21.97 7.94
C SER A 374 16.77 -20.57 8.55
N TYR A 375 17.91 -20.17 9.13
CA TYR A 375 18.33 -18.77 9.17
C TYR A 375 19.83 -18.70 8.93
N ASN A 376 20.21 -18.51 7.67
CA ASN A 376 21.46 -17.85 7.24
C ASN A 376 21.38 -17.71 5.72
N PHE A 377 21.10 -16.50 5.20
CA PHE A 377 21.69 -15.89 4.00
C PHE A 377 21.11 -14.49 3.74
#